data_AF-A0A1I7VKA1-F1
#
_entry.id   AF-A0A1I7VKA1-F1
#
_cell.length_a   1.000
_cell.length_b   1.000
_cell.length_c   1.000
_cell.angle_alpha   90.00
_cell.angle_beta   90.00
_cell.angle_gamma   90.00
#
_symmetry.space_group_name_H-M   'P 1'
#
loop_
_entity.id
_entity.type
_entity.pdbx_description
1 polymer ?
#
loop_
_entity_poly.entity_id
_entity_poly.type
_entity_poly.pdbx_seq_one_letter_code
_entity_poly.pdbx_strand_id
1 'polypeptide(L)'
;MYTMHYKKVLPILPFPDVDCTNADKGTIYFVKFYANFILYKFGYEMYMTLVLLSAVVASNIISLLSVTNLVICLLMDRWRVRRIFLIFVCYHLVVLIYSLLAYIGPMPGECHYGKDGLH
;
A
#
# COMPACT_ATOMS: atom_id res chain seq x y z
N MET A 1 -20.41 -3.02 -18.67
CA MET A 1 -19.76 -4.25 -19.15
C MET A 1 -18.44 -3.84 -19.78
N TYR A 2 -17.31 -4.01 -19.09
CA TYR A 2 -15.98 -3.67 -19.63
C TYR A 2 -15.41 -4.93 -20.32
N THR A 3 -15.58 -5.02 -21.63
CA THR A 3 -14.90 -6.02 -22.47
C THR A 3 -13.42 -5.65 -22.57
N MET A 4 -12.61 -6.13 -21.63
CA MET A 4 -11.15 -6.08 -21.71
C MET A 4 -10.69 -7.09 -22.77
N HIS A 5 -10.64 -6.67 -24.04
CA HIS A 5 -9.89 -7.41 -25.06
C HIS A 5 -8.40 -7.32 -24.73
N TYR A 6 -7.84 -8.36 -24.11
CA TYR A 6 -6.41 -8.47 -23.88
C TYR A 6 -5.70 -8.65 -25.22
N LYS A 7 -5.12 -7.56 -25.75
CA LYS A 7 -4.36 -7.55 -27.02
C LYS A 7 -2.94 -8.14 -26.89
N LYS A 8 -2.53 -8.50 -25.67
CA LYS A 8 -1.22 -9.07 -25.33
C LYS A 8 -1.42 -10.33 -24.50
N VAL A 9 -0.50 -11.28 -24.65
CA VAL A 9 -0.46 -12.53 -23.87
C VAL A 9 -0.45 -12.15 -22.38
N LEU A 10 -1.45 -12.65 -21.65
CA LEU A 10 -1.53 -12.46 -20.20
C LEU A 10 -0.28 -13.09 -19.55
N PRO A 11 0.24 -12.51 -18.46
CA PRO A 11 1.25 -13.19 -17.65
C PRO A 11 0.73 -14.56 -17.23
N ILE A 12 1.62 -15.52 -16.92
CA ILE A 12 1.22 -16.86 -16.47
C ILE A 12 0.35 -16.71 -15.22
N LEU A 13 -0.96 -16.89 -15.41
CA LEU A 13 -1.95 -16.89 -14.34
C LEU A 13 -2.03 -18.30 -13.75
N PRO A 14 -2.27 -18.43 -12.44
CA PRO A 14 -2.48 -19.74 -11.84
C PRO A 14 -3.70 -20.47 -12.42
N PHE A 15 -4.72 -19.73 -12.88
CA PHE A 15 -5.89 -20.28 -13.57
C PHE A 15 -6.11 -19.59 -14.93
N PRO A 16 -5.42 -20.01 -16.01
CA PRO A 16 -5.53 -19.37 -17.32
C PRO A 16 -6.87 -19.65 -18.04
N ASP A 17 -7.67 -20.59 -17.53
CA ASP A 17 -8.99 -20.98 -18.04
C ASP A 17 -10.10 -19.98 -17.70
N VAL A 18 -9.84 -19.03 -16.80
CA VAL A 18 -10.85 -18.16 -16.21
C VAL A 18 -10.66 -16.70 -16.58
N ASP A 19 -11.54 -16.23 -17.46
CA ASP A 19 -11.67 -14.84 -17.89
C ASP A 19 -12.92 -14.16 -17.32
N CYS A 20 -12.99 -12.83 -17.46
CA CYS A 20 -14.14 -12.03 -17.03
C CYS A 20 -15.47 -12.47 -17.68
N THR A 21 -15.44 -13.09 -18.86
CA THR A 21 -16.62 -13.64 -19.56
C THR A 21 -17.11 -14.95 -18.96
N ASN A 22 -16.24 -15.68 -18.24
CA ASN A 22 -16.55 -16.96 -17.60
C ASN A 22 -16.81 -16.82 -16.10
N ALA A 23 -16.54 -15.66 -15.51
CA ALA A 23 -16.66 -15.41 -14.07
C ALA A 23 -18.09 -15.65 -13.53
N ASP A 24 -19.12 -15.42 -14.34
CA ASP A 24 -20.53 -15.55 -13.93
C ASP A 24 -21.12 -16.95 -14.19
N LYS A 25 -20.35 -17.90 -14.73
CA LYS A 25 -20.83 -19.25 -15.09
C LYS A 25 -20.99 -20.19 -13.89
N GLY A 26 -20.49 -19.81 -12.71
CA GLY A 26 -20.65 -20.57 -11.48
C GLY A 26 -19.71 -20.11 -10.37
N THR A 27 -20.03 -20.48 -9.13
CA THR A 27 -19.26 -20.09 -7.93
C THR A 27 -17.79 -20.51 -7.98
N ILE A 28 -17.47 -21.66 -8.57
CA ILE A 28 -16.09 -22.14 -8.72
C ILE A 28 -15.29 -21.24 -9.67
N TYR A 29 -15.88 -20.84 -10.80
CA TYR A 29 -15.25 -19.92 -11.75
C TYR A 29 -15.11 -18.52 -11.17
N PHE A 30 -16.08 -18.08 -10.38
CA PHE A 30 -16.00 -16.82 -9.64
C PHE A 30 -14.82 -16.81 -8.66
N VAL A 31 -14.67 -17.85 -7.83
CA VAL A 31 -13.55 -17.95 -6.87
C VAL A 31 -12.20 -17.96 -7.60
N LYS A 32 -12.06 -18.75 -8.67
CA LYS A 32 -10.84 -18.75 -9.50
C LYS A 32 -10.54 -17.38 -10.11
N PHE A 33 -11.57 -16.65 -10.55
CA PHE A 33 -11.42 -15.30 -11.09
C PHE A 33 -10.90 -14.33 -10.04
N TYR A 34 -11.43 -14.37 -8.81
CA TYR A 34 -10.89 -13.55 -7.72
C TYR A 34 -9.49 -13.99 -7.32
N ALA A 35 -9.18 -15.28 -7.26
CA ALA A 35 -7.81 -15.74 -6.98
C ALA A 35 -6.77 -15.15 -7.96
N ASN A 36 -7.13 -15.02 -9.24
CA ASN A 36 -6.28 -14.40 -10.25
C ASN A 36 -6.22 -12.86 -10.15
N PHE A 37 -7.35 -12.20 -9.92
CA PHE A 37 -7.50 -10.75 -10.14
C PHE A 37 -7.83 -9.93 -8.88
N ILE A 38 -7.81 -10.52 -7.68
CA ILE A 38 -8.14 -9.83 -6.42
C ILE A 38 -7.26 -8.61 -6.19
N LEU A 39 -5.94 -8.75 -6.35
CA LEU A 39 -4.99 -7.63 -6.22
C LEU A 39 -5.17 -6.58 -7.31
N TYR A 40 -5.49 -7.02 -8.53
CA TYR A 40 -5.72 -6.12 -9.64
C TYR A 40 -6.99 -5.26 -9.44
N LYS A 41 -8.07 -5.87 -8.96
CA LYS A 41 -9.37 -5.22 -8.77
C LYS A 41 -9.42 -4.39 -7.49
N PHE A 42 -8.94 -4.94 -6.38
CA PHE A 42 -9.07 -4.38 -5.03
C PHE A 42 -7.76 -3.87 -4.42
N GLY A 43 -6.63 -3.92 -5.13
CA GLY A 43 -5.33 -3.55 -4.57
C GLY A 43 -5.27 -2.15 -3.97
N TYR A 44 -5.97 -1.17 -4.57
CA TYR A 44 -6.05 0.18 -4.02
C TYR A 44 -6.82 0.25 -2.68
N GLU A 45 -7.94 -0.47 -2.60
CA GLU A 45 -8.76 -0.51 -1.38
C GLU A 45 -8.01 -1.23 -0.26
N MET A 46 -7.37 -2.36 -0.57
CA MET A 46 -6.52 -3.05 0.39
C MET A 46 -5.35 -2.18 0.87
N TYR A 47 -4.73 -1.43 -0.03
CA TYR A 47 -3.65 -0.51 0.31
C TYR A 47 -4.11 0.54 1.33
N MET A 48 -5.26 1.17 1.09
CA MET A 48 -5.82 2.16 2.02
C MET A 48 -6.14 1.56 3.39
N THR A 49 -6.72 0.35 3.42
CA THR A 49 -6.99 -0.36 4.68
C THR A 49 -5.71 -0.67 5.44
N LEU A 50 -4.64 -1.09 4.75
CA LEU A 50 -3.34 -1.38 5.37
C LEU A 50 -2.66 -0.13 5.91
N VAL A 51 -2.71 0.98 5.18
CA VAL A 51 -2.16 2.27 5.64
C VAL A 51 -2.93 2.80 6.84
N LEU A 52 -4.26 2.68 6.84
CA LEU A 52 -5.07 3.05 8.00
C LEU A 52 -4.73 2.17 9.21
N LEU A 53 -4.65 0.86 9.02
CA LEU A 53 -4.31 -0.08 10.09
C LEU A 53 -2.92 0.20 10.68
N SER A 54 -1.92 0.44 9.83
CA SER A 54 -0.57 0.76 10.30
C SER A 54 -0.53 2.08 11.06
N ALA A 55 -1.31 3.08 10.63
CA ALA A 55 -1.40 4.35 11.32
C ALA A 55 -2.05 4.23 12.71
N VAL A 56 -3.09 3.40 12.85
CA VAL A 56 -3.76 3.10 14.12
C VAL A 56 -2.82 2.39 15.09
N VAL A 57 -2.06 1.39 14.60
CA VAL A 57 -1.11 0.63 15.44
C VAL A 57 0.06 1.50 15.89
N ALA A 58 0.60 2.35 15.01
CA ALA A 58 1.76 3.17 15.34
C ALA A 58 1.42 4.32 16.31
N SER A 59 0.26 4.96 16.18
CA SER A 59 -0.21 6.06 17.04
C SER A 59 0.81 7.21 17.28
N ASN A 60 1.72 7.44 16.34
CA ASN A 60 2.83 8.40 16.43
C ASN A 60 2.57 9.67 15.59
N ILE A 61 3.35 10.73 15.78
CA ILE A 61 3.27 11.96 14.96
C ILE A 61 3.43 11.66 13.46
N ILE A 62 4.23 10.65 13.12
CA ILE A 62 4.43 10.16 11.76
C ILE A 62 3.14 9.51 11.21
N SER A 63 2.34 8.85 12.05
CA SER A 63 1.07 8.26 11.60
C SER A 63 0.01 9.32 11.33
N LEU A 64 0.02 10.46 12.03
CA LEU A 64 -0.83 11.62 11.71
C LEU A 64 -0.59 12.16 10.30
N LEU A 65 0.68 12.23 9.85
CA LEU A 65 1.01 12.62 8.48
C LEU A 65 0.51 11.59 7.46
N SER A 66 0.65 10.30 7.74
CA SER A 66 0.13 9.22 6.89
C SER A 66 -1.41 9.27 6.76
N VAL A 67 -2.14 9.51 7.87
CA VAL A 67 -3.61 9.65 7.86
C VAL A 67 -4.06 10.89 7.08
N THR A 68 -3.38 12.03 7.27
CA THR A 68 -3.68 13.27 6.53
C THR A 68 -3.51 13.05 5.02
N ASN A 69 -2.41 12.42 4.63
CA ASN A 69 -2.14 12.03 3.25
C ASN A 69 -3.21 11.06 2.71
N LEU A 70 -3.67 10.11 3.52
CA LEU A 70 -4.75 9.18 3.16
C LEU A 70 -6.09 9.90 2.93
N VAL A 71 -6.45 10.86 3.79
CA VAL A 71 -7.66 11.69 3.61
C VAL A 71 -7.60 12.48 2.30
N ILE A 72 -6.45 13.08 1.98
CA ILE A 72 -6.25 13.77 0.70
C ILE A 72 -6.46 12.81 -0.47
N CYS A 73 -5.94 11.58 -0.40
CA CYS A 73 -6.14 10.58 -1.44
C CYS A 73 -7.61 10.14 -1.60
N LEU A 74 -8.39 10.09 -0.51
CA LEU A 74 -9.82 9.77 -0.58
C LEU A 74 -10.65 10.89 -1.23
N LEU A 75 -10.25 12.15 -1.04
CA LEU A 75 -10.92 13.31 -1.63
C LEU A 75 -10.59 13.51 -3.12
N MET A 76 -9.56 12.81 -3.64
CA MET A 76 -9.13 12.94 -5.02
C MET A 76 -9.77 11.89 -5.93
N ASP A 77 -10.10 12.29 -7.15
CA ASP A 77 -10.58 11.37 -8.19
C ASP A 77 -9.58 10.25 -8.49
N ARG A 78 -10.10 9.05 -8.74
CA ARG A 78 -9.34 7.83 -9.04
C ARG A 78 -8.29 8.01 -10.16
N TRP A 79 -8.58 8.86 -11.15
CA TRP A 79 -7.66 9.21 -12.24
C TRP A 79 -6.47 10.06 -11.79
N ARG A 80 -6.68 11.00 -10.87
CA ARG A 80 -5.60 11.84 -10.32
C ARG A 80 -4.75 11.05 -9.35
N VAL A 81 -5.39 10.21 -8.51
CA VAL A 81 -4.70 9.31 -7.59
C VAL A 81 -3.73 8.39 -8.33
N ARG A 82 -4.13 7.81 -9.47
CA ARG A 82 -3.24 6.95 -10.27
C ARG A 82 -1.93 7.64 -10.68
N ARG A 83 -1.94 8.95 -10.95
CA ARG A 83 -0.72 9.70 -11.32
C ARG A 83 0.20 9.96 -10.14
N ILE A 84 -0.37 10.13 -8.94
CA ILE A 84 0.36 10.52 -7.73
C ILE A 84 0.66 9.33 -6.83
N PHE A 85 0.05 8.16 -7.10
CA PHE A 85 0.18 6.95 -6.30
C PHE A 85 1.63 6.53 -6.08
N LEU A 86 2.48 6.61 -7.12
CA LEU A 86 3.90 6.27 -7.00
C LEU A 86 4.61 7.18 -5.97
N ILE A 87 4.29 8.47 -5.96
CA ILE A 87 4.85 9.44 -5.00
C ILE A 87 4.44 9.04 -3.58
N PHE A 88 3.19 8.65 -3.40
CA PHE A 88 2.65 8.22 -2.11
C PHE A 88 3.32 6.92 -1.59
N VAL A 89 3.60 5.98 -2.48
CA VAL A 89 4.36 4.76 -2.18
C VAL A 89 5.80 5.12 -1.78
N CYS A 90 6.47 6.00 -2.53
CA CYS A 90 7.81 6.46 -2.20
C CYS A 90 7.85 7.17 -0.83
N TYR A 91 6.85 7.99 -0.51
CA TYR A 91 6.71 8.61 0.80
C TYR A 91 6.65 7.57 1.93
N HIS A 92 5.82 6.54 1.79
CA HIS A 92 5.73 5.47 2.80
C HIS A 92 7.03 4.65 2.92
N LEU A 93 7.75 4.47 1.81
CA LEU A 93 9.06 3.80 1.82
C LEU A 93 10.10 4.62 2.61
N VAL A 94 10.14 5.93 2.40
CA VAL A 94 11.05 6.83 3.15
C VAL A 94 10.70 6.83 4.64
N VAL A 95 9.40 6.91 4.97
CA VAL A 95 8.92 6.83 6.36
C VAL A 95 9.33 5.52 7.03
N LEU A 96 9.26 4.39 6.31
CA LEU A 96 9.69 3.09 6.80
C LEU A 96 11.20 3.08 7.11
N ILE A 97 12.04 3.56 6.18
CA ILE A 97 13.49 3.64 6.37
C ILE A 97 13.83 4.54 7.56
N TYR A 98 13.20 5.71 7.65
CA TYR A 98 13.40 6.63 8.76
C TYR A 98 13.04 5.98 10.10
N SER A 99 11.89 5.31 10.17
CA SER A 99 11.44 4.63 11.39
C SER A 99 12.38 3.50 11.80
N LEU A 100 12.95 2.78 10.83
CA LEU A 100 13.94 1.73 11.10
C LEU A 100 15.26 2.31 11.64
N LEU A 101 15.75 3.40 11.05
CA LEU A 101 16.96 4.09 11.53
C LEU A 101 16.76 4.65 12.94
N ALA A 102 15.59 5.27 13.20
CA ALA A 102 15.24 5.77 14.52
C ALA A 102 15.13 4.64 15.55
N TYR A 103 14.65 3.46 15.14
CA TYR A 103 14.57 2.29 16.01
C TYR A 103 15.95 1.69 16.36
N ILE A 104 16.88 1.63 15.40
CA ILE A 104 18.25 1.18 15.66
C ILE A 104 18.95 2.15 16.63
N GLY A 105 18.70 3.45 16.45
CA GLY A 105 19.31 4.49 17.27
C GLY A 105 20.83 4.61 17.07
N PRO A 106 21.49 5.48 17.86
CA PRO A 106 22.96 5.56 17.86
C PRO A 106 23.57 4.27 18.44
N MET A 107 24.75 3.90 17.96
CA MET A 107 25.45 2.68 18.39
C MET A 107 25.65 2.70 19.92
N PRO A 108 25.21 1.66 20.65
CA PRO A 108 25.35 1.60 22.10
C PRO A 108 26.81 1.36 22.46
N GLY A 109 27.57 2.44 22.63
CA GLY A 109 29.00 2.38 22.93
C GLY A 109 29.60 3.73 23.30
N GLU A 110 29.06 4.83 22.76
CA GLU A 110 29.49 6.18 23.11
C GLU A 110 28.44 6.87 23.98
N CYS A 111 28.68 6.86 25.30
CA CYS A 111 27.94 7.71 26.22
C CYS A 111 28.40 9.15 26.02
N HIS A 112 27.72 9.90 25.14
CA HIS A 112 27.82 11.36 25.15
C HIS A 112 27.07 11.88 26.39
N TYR A 113 27.74 11.87 27.54
CA TYR A 113 27.29 12.68 28.68
C TYR A 113 27.28 14.13 28.22
N GLY A 114 26.09 14.71 28.11
CA GLY A 114 25.93 16.15 27.96
C GLY A 114 26.67 16.84 29.10
N LYS A 115 27.77 17.49 28.77
CA LYS A 115 28.52 18.36 29.68
C LYS A 115 28.36 19.83 29.26
N ASP A 116 27.16 20.17 28.81
CA ASP A 116 26.68 21.54 28.74
C ASP A 116 25.59 21.69 29.80
N GLY A 117 25.98 22.19 30.98
CA GLY A 117 25.02 22.65 32.00
C GLY A 117 25.17 22.01 33.38
N LEU A 118 26.21 22.40 34.12
CA LEU A 118 26.07 22.54 35.58
C LEU A 118 26.92 23.73 36.05
N HIS A 119 26.20 24.73 36.57
CA HIS A 119 26.69 25.76 37.47
C HIS A 119 27.31 25.15 38.73
#